data_AF-A0A946VWV3-F1
#
_entry.id   AF-A0A946VWV3-F1
#
_cell.length_a   1.000
_cell.length_b   1.000
_cell.length_c   1.000
_cell.angle_alpha   90.00
_cell.angle_beta   90.00
_cell.angle_gamma   90.00
#
_symmetry.space_group_name_H-M   'P 1'
#
loop_
_entity.id
_entity.type
_entity.pdbx_description
1 polymer ?
#
loop_
_entity_poly.entity_id
_entity_poly.type
_entity_poly.pdbx_seq_one_letter_code
_entity_poly.pdbx_strand_id
1 'polypeptide(L)' 'MLGLDISSTTVKLLELSKQGNRMRVESYAVTPLPPNAVVEKNVNDPEGVAECIRQIVERSKTKLQTVA' A
#
# COMPACT_ATOMS: atom_id res chain seq x y z
N MET A 1 8.42 2.48 9.54
CA MET A 1 8.80 2.10 8.17
C MET A 1 7.53 1.69 7.45
N LEU A 2 7.30 2.24 6.25
CA LEU A 2 6.11 1.96 5.46
C LEU A 2 6.48 1.00 4.32
N GLY A 3 5.73 -0.09 4.18
CA GLY A 3 5.79 -1.00 3.04
C GLY A 3 4.53 -0.91 2.21
N LEU A 4 4.68 -0.94 0.89
CA LEU A 4 3.59 -0.91 -0.07
C LEU A 4 3.79 -2.04 -1.09
N ASP A 5 2.85 -2.98 -1.14
CA ASP A 5 2.82 -4.09 -2.10
C ASP A 5 1.71 -3.82 -3.12
N ILE A 6 2.09 -3.75 -4.40
CA ILE A 6 1.16 -3.60 -5.52
C ILE A 6 1.18 -4.91 -6.30
N SER A 7 0.06 -5.63 -6.23
CA SER A 7 -0.14 -6.92 -6.91
C SER A 7 -1.13 -6.76 -8.07
N SER A 8 -1.50 -7.85 -8.75
CA SER A 8 -2.44 -7.81 -9.87
C SER A 8 -3.86 -7.39 -9.49
N THR A 9 -4.26 -7.56 -8.23
CA THR A 9 -5.65 -7.36 -7.79
C THR A 9 -5.80 -6.44 -6.59
N THR A 10 -4.72 -6.15 -5.87
CA THR A 10 -4.78 -5.35 -4.64
C THR A 10 -3.52 -4.54 -4.45
N VAL A 11 -3.69 -3.41 -3.76
CA VAL A 11 -2.61 -2.69 -3.07
C VAL A 11 -2.71 -3.01 -1.59
N LYS A 12 -1.58 -3.32 -0.94
CA LYS A 12 -1.49 -3.58 0.50
C LYS A 12 -0.47 -2.63 1.11
N LEU A 13 -0.82 -2.06 2.25
CA LEU A 13 0.04 -1.13 2.99
C LEU A 13 0.28 -1.70 4.40
N LEU A 14 1.53 -1.71 4.84
CA LEU A 14 1.92 -2.11 6.18
C LEU A 14 2.90 -1.09 6.77
N GLU A 15 2.57 -0.51 7.91
CA GLU A 15 3.46 0.34 8.67
C GLU A 15 3.96 -0.40 9.90
N LEU A 16 5.29 -0.52 10.03
CA LEU A 16 5.96 -1.15 11.16
C LEU A 16 6.80 -0.14 11.93
N SER A 17 6.77 -0.23 13.25
CA SER A 17 7.71 0.43 14.16
C SER A 17 8.51 -0.60 14.94
N LYS A 18 9.58 -0.15 15.61
CA LYS A 18 10.38 -0.97 16.52
C LYS A 18 10.25 -0.41 17.93
N GLN A 19 9.91 -1.26 18.89
CA GLN A 19 9.90 -0.95 20.32
C GLN A 19 10.89 -1.88 21.03
N GLY A 20 12.07 -1.35 21.36
CA GLY A 20 13.18 -2.17 21.85
C GLY A 20 13.57 -3.24 20.82
N ASN A 21 13.47 -4.52 21.20
CA ASN A 21 13.75 -5.65 20.30
C ASN A 21 12.50 -6.23 19.61
N ARG A 22 11.33 -5.62 19.77
CA ARG A 22 10.08 -6.10 19.17
C ARG A 22 9.66 -5.22 18.00
N MET A 23 9.12 -5.86 16.97
CA MET A 23 8.41 -5.19 15.88
C MET A 23 6.95 -4.98 16.29
N ARG A 24 6.37 -3.84 15.90
CA ARG A 24 4.97 -3.50 16.13
C ARG A 24 4.34 -3.07 14.82
N VAL A 25 3.13 -3.57 14.55
CA VAL A 25 2.28 -3.06 13.47
C VAL A 25 1.61 -1.78 13.96
N GLU A 26 1.87 -0.68 13.27
CA GLU A 26 1.21 0.60 13.54
C GLU A 26 -0.01 0.78 12.65
N SER A 27 0.07 0.35 11.39
CA SER A 27 -1.05 0.41 10.47
C SER A 27 -1.00 -0.71 9.44
N TYR A 28 -2.19 -1.13 9.00
CA TYR A 28 -2.38 -2.06 7.90
C TYR A 28 -3.65 -1.71 7.15
N ALA A 29 -3.57 -1.70 5.83
CA ALA A 29 -4.73 -1.48 4.97
C ALA A 29 -4.58 -2.27 3.68
N VAL A 30 -5.72 -2.55 3.04
CA VAL A 30 -5.81 -3.20 1.72
C VAL A 30 -6.88 -2.47 0.92
N THR A 31 -6.64 -2.31 -0.37
CA THR A 31 -7.66 -1.86 -1.32
C THR A 31 -7.59 -2.69 -2.60
N PRO A 32 -8.75 -3.05 -3.20
CA PRO A 32 -8.77 -3.70 -4.50
C PRO A 32 -8.29 -2.73 -5.60
N LEU A 33 -7.67 -3.29 -6.63
CA LEU A 33 -7.36 -2.59 -7.88
C LEU A 33 -8.50 -2.76 -8.89
N PRO A 34 -8.70 -1.80 -9.80
CA PRO A 34 -9.55 -1.99 -10.96
C PRO A 34 -9.08 -3.19 -11.80
N PRO A 35 -9.99 -3.92 -12.46
CA PRO A 35 -9.62 -4.98 -13.38
C PRO A 35 -8.63 -4.49 -14.44
N ASN A 36 -7.62 -5.31 -14.73
CA ASN A 36 -6.57 -5.03 -15.71
C ASN A 36 -5.67 -3.82 -15.41
N ALA A 37 -5.80 -3.16 -14.24
CA ALA A 37 -4.94 -2.03 -13.88
C ALA A 37 -3.47 -2.45 -13.73
N VAL A 38 -3.24 -3.68 -13.26
CA VAL A 38 -1.92 -4.31 -13.20
C VAL A 38 -2.00 -5.71 -13.81
N VAL A 39 -1.19 -5.98 -14.84
CA VAL A 39 -1.14 -7.27 -15.54
C VAL A 39 0.32 -7.70 -15.65
N GLU A 40 0.64 -8.92 -15.18
CA GLU A 40 2.01 -9.47 -15.27
C GLU A 40 3.11 -8.52 -14.76
N LYS A 41 2.83 -7.79 -13.66
CA LYS A 41 3.70 -6.76 -13.05
C LYS A 41 3.85 -5.46 -13.85
N ASN A 42 3.15 -5.31 -14.97
CA ASN A 42 3.04 -4.05 -15.70
C ASN A 42 1.84 -3.25 -15.20
N VAL A 43 2.03 -1.95 -15.04
CA VAL A 43 0.96 -1.00 -14.70
C VAL A 43 0.34 -0.49 -16.00
N ASN A 44 -0.88 -0.93 -16.29
CA ASN A 44 -1.61 -0.58 -17.50
C ASN A 44 -2.54 0.62 -17.30
N ASP A 45 -2.99 0.86 -16.05
CA ASP A 45 -3.82 2.00 -15.65
C ASP A 45 -3.13 2.75 -14.49
N PRO A 46 -2.17 3.64 -14.77
CA PRO A 46 -1.47 4.42 -13.76
C PRO A 46 -2.41 5.26 -12.89
N GLU A 47 -3.47 5.82 -13.48
CA GLU A 47 -4.45 6.65 -12.80
C GLU A 47 -5.27 5.85 -11.79
N GLY A 48 -5.78 4.67 -12.18
CA GLY A 48 -6.51 3.76 -11.30
C GLY A 48 -5.64 3.22 -10.16
N VAL A 49 -4.37 2.91 -10.44
CA VAL A 49 -3.39 2.53 -9.39
C VAL A 49 -3.13 3.71 -8.45
N ALA A 50 -2.90 4.91 -8.97
CA ALA A 50 -2.64 6.10 -8.16
C ALA A 50 -3.82 6.41 -7.23
N GLU A 51 -5.05 6.25 -7.71
CA GLU A 51 -6.25 6.46 -6.90
C GLU A 51 -6.36 5.43 -5.77
N CYS A 52 -6.08 4.16 -6.06
CA CYS A 52 -6.00 3.13 -5.02
C CYS A 52 -4.92 3.44 -3.97
N ILE A 53 -3.77 3.97 -4.38
CA ILE A 53 -2.70 4.40 -3.46
C ILE A 53 -3.18 5.56 -2.58
N ARG A 54 -3.91 6.55 -3.12
CA ARG A 54 -4.47 7.64 -2.29
C ARG A 54 -5.46 7.09 -1.25
N GLN A 55 -6.37 6.22 -1.67
CA GLN A 55 -7.37 5.62 -0.80
C GLN A 55 -6.76 4.77 0.30
N ILE A 56 -5.75 3.95 0.00
CA ILE A 56 -5.12 3.09 1.02
C ILE A 56 -4.30 3.90 2.03
N VAL A 57 -3.64 4.99 1.59
CA VAL A 57 -2.93 5.92 2.47
C VAL A 57 -3.93 6.60 3.41
N GLU A 58 -5.04 7.13 2.90
CA GLU A 58 -6.10 7.74 3.71
C GLU A 58 -6.69 6.76 4.74
N ARG A 59 -7.03 5.54 4.30
CA ARG A 59 -7.59 4.49 5.18
C ARG A 59 -6.61 4.04 6.26
N SER A 60 -5.33 3.92 5.93
CA SER A 60 -4.29 3.51 6.87
C SER A 60 -4.04 4.56 7.96
N LYS A 61 -4.40 5.83 7.73
CA LYS A 61 -4.10 6.97 8.61
C LYS A 61 -2.60 7.11 8.91
N THR A 62 -1.72 6.50 8.10
CA THR A 62 -0.28 6.67 8.23
C THR A 62 0.08 8.13 8.00
N LYS A 63 1.09 8.62 8.73
CA LYS A 63 1.67 9.94 8.51
C LYS A 63 2.96 9.88 7.68
N LEU A 64 3.42 8.67 7.35
CA LEU A 64 4.61 8.46 6.53
C LEU A 64 4.27 8.69 5.06
N GLN A 65 5.15 9.39 4.35
CA GLN A 65 5.01 9.66 2.91
C GLN A 65 6.08 8.96 2.06
N THR A 66 6.97 8.19 2.69
CA THR A 66 8.06 7.47 2.04
C THR A 66 7.93 5.98 2.34
N VAL A 67 7.97 5.17 1.29
CA VAL A 67 8.03 3.70 1.37
C VAL A 67 9.49 3.25 1.42
N ALA A 68 9.74 2.11 2.06
CA ALA A 68 11.06 1.48 2.12
C ALA A 68 11.40 0.69 0.85
#